data_AF-A0AAD6V2G6-F1
#
_entry.id   AF-A0AAD6V2G6-F1
#
_cell.length_a   1.000
_cell.length_b   1.000
_cell.length_c   1.000
_cell.angle_alpha   90.00
_cell.angle_beta   90.00
_cell.angle_gamma   90.00
#
_symmetry.space_group_name_H-M   'P 1'
#
loop_
_entity.id
_entity.type
_entity.pdbx_description
1 polymer ?
#
loop_
_entity_poly.entity_id
_entity_poly.type
_entity_poly.pdbx_seq_one_letter_code
_entity_poly.pdbx_strand_id
1 'polypeptide(L)'
;MQRKAASRTRAADRARVAEIAGEVAGIARELEDLGERLGLASLRLSVQALRSEEANIREGLRSYDPASVLPTEIVSEIFVHVLPPYPICPPLAGKSSPTQLTHVCRHWREIALSTPSLWRAITIPPESSDQDVVQTWLRRSGSCPLSLHMDKPLKLTFWSAIRVPEVIVTHRARWEYLSLYLWNQCSDLLEIIGPMPLLREMKLDVGRDWDRWHCTHSTTVTVFCEAPHLRSMTFVEHTFPSIGFPWSQLTSLSLLWIDVNDCSELLQQTVNLVHCKVCPFDTVDDAIERDLRLPRLESLELVQYDGPDVMEFLGTFIVPALLCLQVPEDDEHDLDHFCHSLSAFIAKVGCKLQELRITSDSYTRREKDRVARYRRKFASIPRLFYTEIFTDEECEITSDEDEDEDEE
;
A
#
# COMPACT_ATOMS: atom_id res chain seq x y z
N MET A 1 -49.83 -71.90 23.74
CA MET A 1 -49.59 -72.23 22.31
C MET A 1 -48.47 -71.41 21.64
N GLN A 2 -48.05 -70.24 22.16
CA GLN A 2 -47.03 -69.38 21.50
C GLN A 2 -45.58 -69.91 21.51
N ARG A 3 -45.16 -70.73 22.50
CA ARG A 3 -43.78 -71.30 22.55
C ARG A 3 -43.48 -72.35 21.47
N LYS A 4 -44.47 -73.10 20.99
CA LYS A 4 -44.28 -74.12 19.92
C LYS A 4 -44.22 -73.50 18.52
N ALA A 5 -44.87 -72.36 18.29
CA ALA A 5 -44.81 -71.63 17.02
C ALA A 5 -43.44 -70.95 16.83
N ALA A 6 -42.94 -70.24 17.85
CA ALA A 6 -41.63 -69.57 17.79
C ALA A 6 -40.44 -70.55 17.65
N SER A 7 -40.57 -71.77 18.19
CA SER A 7 -39.56 -72.83 18.04
C SER A 7 -39.50 -73.42 16.62
N ARG A 8 -40.63 -73.47 15.91
CA ARG A 8 -40.69 -73.99 14.53
C ARG A 8 -40.16 -72.97 13.52
N THR A 9 -40.44 -71.69 13.71
CA THR A 9 -39.92 -70.60 12.86
C THR A 9 -38.40 -70.47 12.98
N ARG A 10 -37.84 -70.51 14.19
CA ARG A 10 -36.37 -70.51 14.40
C ARG A 10 -35.64 -71.71 13.80
N ALA A 11 -36.29 -72.87 13.74
CA ALA A 11 -35.71 -74.06 13.12
C ALA A 11 -35.70 -73.95 11.58
N ALA A 12 -36.76 -73.39 10.99
CA ALA A 12 -36.84 -73.14 9.55
C ALA A 12 -35.84 -72.05 9.10
N ASP A 13 -35.69 -70.97 9.88
CA ASP A 13 -34.73 -69.91 9.57
C ASP A 13 -33.28 -70.42 9.68
N ARG A 14 -32.98 -71.29 10.66
CA ARG A 14 -31.65 -71.93 10.77
C ARG A 14 -31.33 -72.85 9.60
N ALA A 15 -32.31 -73.61 9.10
CA ALA A 15 -32.12 -74.48 7.95
C ALA A 15 -31.82 -73.66 6.68
N ARG A 16 -32.55 -72.54 6.49
CA ARG A 16 -32.36 -71.65 5.34
C ARG A 16 -31.04 -70.88 5.38
N VAL A 17 -30.59 -70.46 6.56
CA VAL A 17 -29.25 -69.85 6.73
C VAL A 17 -28.13 -70.85 6.46
N ALA A 18 -28.30 -72.13 6.83
CA ALA A 18 -27.31 -73.16 6.55
C ALA A 18 -27.20 -73.49 5.05
N GLU A 19 -28.33 -73.48 4.35
CA GLU A 19 -28.40 -73.66 2.88
C GLU A 19 -27.70 -72.51 2.14
N ILE A 20 -28.03 -71.26 2.49
CA ILE A 20 -27.39 -70.07 1.93
C ILE A 20 -25.89 -70.04 2.23
N ALA A 21 -25.47 -70.41 3.45
CA ALA A 21 -24.06 -70.49 3.81
C ALA A 21 -23.31 -71.56 2.97
N GLY A 22 -23.98 -72.67 2.65
CA GLY A 22 -23.46 -73.71 1.76
C GLY A 22 -23.25 -73.21 0.32
N GLU A 23 -24.22 -72.47 -0.22
CA GLU A 23 -24.14 -71.87 -1.56
C GLU A 23 -23.05 -70.78 -1.64
N VAL A 24 -22.97 -69.90 -0.64
CA VAL A 24 -21.93 -68.86 -0.56
C VAL A 24 -20.53 -69.48 -0.45
N ALA A 25 -20.38 -70.56 0.32
CA ALA A 25 -19.11 -71.28 0.42
C ALA A 25 -18.75 -72.07 -0.86
N GLY A 26 -19.75 -72.39 -1.69
CA GLY A 26 -19.54 -72.96 -3.04
C GLY A 26 -19.02 -71.90 -4.00
N ILE A 27 -19.72 -70.76 -4.08
CA ILE A 27 -19.36 -69.63 -4.96
C ILE A 27 -18.00 -69.03 -4.60
N ALA A 28 -17.67 -68.95 -3.29
CA ALA A 28 -16.36 -68.46 -2.84
C ALA A 28 -15.21 -69.37 -3.30
N ARG A 29 -15.40 -70.71 -3.27
CA ARG A 29 -14.41 -71.66 -3.78
C ARG A 29 -14.27 -71.62 -5.29
N GLU A 30 -15.38 -71.45 -6.03
CA GLU A 30 -15.32 -71.28 -7.48
C GLU A 30 -14.63 -69.98 -7.89
N LEU A 31 -14.82 -68.89 -7.15
CA LEU A 31 -14.10 -67.62 -7.36
C LEU A 31 -12.60 -67.73 -7.05
N GLU A 32 -12.23 -68.51 -6.04
CA GLU A 32 -10.83 -68.77 -5.67
C GLU A 32 -10.14 -69.66 -6.72
N ASP A 33 -10.80 -70.72 -7.19
CA ASP A 33 -10.34 -71.59 -8.29
C ASP A 33 -10.22 -70.81 -9.62
N LEU A 34 -11.18 -69.94 -9.94
CA LEU A 34 -11.11 -69.03 -11.10
C LEU A 34 -9.95 -68.03 -10.96
N GLY A 35 -9.68 -67.54 -9.74
CA GLY A 35 -8.57 -66.64 -9.45
C GLY A 35 -7.19 -67.28 -9.61
N GLU A 36 -7.05 -68.55 -9.24
CA GLU A 36 -5.83 -69.35 -9.45
C GLU A 36 -5.65 -69.70 -10.93
N ARG A 37 -6.71 -70.10 -11.64
CA ARG A 37 -6.67 -70.46 -13.06
C ARG A 37 -6.37 -69.28 -13.99
N LEU A 38 -6.69 -68.05 -13.59
CA LEU A 38 -6.43 -66.83 -14.36
C LEU A 38 -5.07 -66.16 -14.06
N GLY A 39 -4.21 -66.76 -13.22
CA GLY A 39 -2.83 -66.28 -13.01
C GLY A 39 -2.71 -64.95 -12.26
N LEU A 40 -3.77 -64.52 -11.56
CA LEU A 40 -3.84 -63.20 -10.90
C LEU A 40 -3.00 -63.10 -9.62
N ALA A 41 -2.44 -64.20 -9.12
CA ALA A 41 -1.56 -64.23 -7.96
C ALA A 41 -0.27 -63.41 -8.18
N SER A 42 0.33 -63.53 -9.37
CA SER A 42 1.53 -62.75 -9.76
C SER A 42 1.24 -61.26 -9.82
N LEU A 43 0.05 -60.89 -10.33
CA LEU A 43 -0.40 -59.51 -10.42
C LEU A 43 -0.67 -58.90 -9.03
N ARG A 44 -1.26 -59.67 -8.10
CA ARG A 44 -1.45 -59.23 -6.70
C ARG A 44 -0.13 -58.96 -6.00
N LEU A 45 0.85 -59.85 -6.15
CA LEU A 45 2.19 -59.67 -5.58
C LEU A 45 2.91 -58.45 -6.19
N SER A 46 2.76 -58.24 -7.50
CA SER A 46 3.31 -57.07 -8.19
C SER A 46 2.69 -55.75 -7.71
N VAL A 47 1.36 -55.71 -7.53
CA VAL A 47 0.67 -54.54 -6.97
C VAL A 47 1.11 -54.27 -5.52
N GLN A 48 1.34 -55.31 -4.73
CA GLN A 48 1.76 -55.18 -3.34
C GLN A 48 3.22 -54.70 -3.24
N ALA A 49 4.10 -55.20 -4.10
CA ALA A 49 5.48 -54.73 -4.23
C ALA A 49 5.54 -53.25 -4.66
N LEU A 50 4.79 -52.88 -5.70
CA LEU A 50 4.71 -51.49 -6.17
C LEU A 50 4.16 -50.54 -5.10
N ARG A 51 3.16 -50.97 -4.30
CA ARG A 51 2.66 -50.17 -3.17
C ARG A 51 3.70 -49.99 -2.07
N SER A 52 4.52 -51.01 -1.79
CA SER A 52 5.60 -50.89 -0.80
C SER A 52 6.73 -50.00 -1.27
N GLU A 53 7.03 -50.03 -2.57
CA GLU A 53 8.02 -49.15 -3.20
C GLU A 53 7.52 -47.71 -3.25
N GLU A 54 6.25 -47.48 -3.59
CA GLU A 54 5.59 -46.17 -3.50
C GLU A 54 5.66 -45.59 -2.07
N ALA A 55 5.42 -46.42 -1.06
CA ALA A 55 5.51 -46.00 0.34
C ALA A 55 6.94 -45.59 0.73
N ASN A 56 7.95 -46.38 0.33
CA ASN A 56 9.36 -46.07 0.59
C ASN A 56 9.82 -44.79 -0.14
N ILE A 57 9.39 -44.59 -1.38
CA ILE A 57 9.70 -43.36 -2.14
C ILE A 57 9.01 -42.15 -1.49
N ARG A 58 7.76 -42.29 -1.04
CA ARG A 58 7.06 -41.22 -0.28
C ARG A 58 7.74 -40.91 1.05
N GLU A 59 8.20 -41.92 1.78
CA GLU A 59 8.94 -41.75 3.04
C GLU A 59 10.28 -41.04 2.81
N GLY A 60 11.01 -41.45 1.76
CA GLY A 60 12.26 -40.81 1.35
C GLY A 60 12.08 -39.35 0.93
N LEU A 61 11.02 -39.05 0.16
CA LEU A 61 10.70 -37.68 -0.24
C LEU A 61 10.31 -36.78 0.95
N ARG A 62 9.69 -37.33 2.01
CA ARG A 62 9.43 -36.58 3.25
C ARG A 62 10.71 -36.19 4.00
N SER A 63 11.77 -36.97 3.88
CA SER A 63 13.07 -36.67 4.48
C SER A 63 13.84 -35.54 3.78
N TYR A 64 13.41 -35.12 2.58
CA TYR A 64 14.06 -34.11 1.76
C TYR A 64 13.17 -32.90 1.48
N ASP A 65 12.24 -32.54 2.38
CA ASP A 65 11.53 -31.27 2.27
C ASP A 65 12.48 -30.13 2.68
N PRO A 66 13.01 -29.28 1.77
CA PRO A 66 13.96 -28.23 2.11
C PRO A 66 13.37 -27.22 3.11
N ALA A 67 12.03 -27.08 3.12
CA ALA A 67 11.30 -26.27 4.08
C ALA A 67 11.40 -26.78 5.52
N SER A 68 11.70 -28.07 5.73
CA SER A 68 11.77 -28.71 7.05
C SER A 68 13.19 -28.74 7.65
N VAL A 69 14.21 -28.34 6.88
CA VAL A 69 15.63 -28.39 7.28
C VAL A 69 16.12 -27.04 7.81
N LEU A 70 15.49 -25.94 7.38
CA LEU A 70 15.86 -24.60 7.82
C LEU A 70 15.29 -24.30 9.21
N PRO A 71 16.07 -23.65 10.11
CA PRO A 71 15.54 -23.14 11.36
C PRO A 71 14.39 -22.16 11.11
N THR A 72 13.40 -22.16 12.02
CA THR A 72 12.21 -21.30 11.93
C THR A 72 12.57 -19.83 11.73
N GLU A 73 13.63 -19.35 12.37
CA GLU A 73 14.10 -17.97 12.29
C GLU A 73 14.53 -17.59 10.87
N ILE A 74 15.21 -18.51 10.18
CA ILE A 74 15.67 -18.29 8.80
C ILE A 74 14.48 -18.30 7.84
N VAL A 75 13.53 -19.20 8.05
CA VAL A 75 12.30 -19.25 7.24
C VAL A 75 11.47 -17.98 7.46
N SER A 76 11.33 -17.49 8.70
CA SER A 76 10.67 -16.22 9.01
C SER A 76 11.35 -15.03 8.31
N GLU A 77 12.68 -14.99 8.28
CA GLU A 77 13.42 -13.92 7.59
C GLU A 77 13.21 -13.98 6.07
N ILE A 78 13.25 -15.18 5.48
CA ILE A 78 12.91 -15.39 4.07
C ILE A 78 11.48 -14.90 3.78
N PHE A 79 10.53 -15.19 4.68
CA PHE A 79 9.14 -14.74 4.55
C PHE A 79 9.01 -13.22 4.57
N VAL A 80 9.80 -12.51 5.38
CA VAL A 80 9.81 -11.03 5.37
C VAL A 80 10.35 -10.50 4.04
N HIS A 81 11.38 -11.13 3.47
CA HIS A 81 12.02 -10.67 2.24
C HIS A 81 11.26 -10.97 0.94
N VAL A 82 10.35 -11.94 0.95
CA VAL A 82 9.49 -12.23 -0.22
C VAL A 82 8.29 -11.27 -0.32
N LEU A 83 7.98 -10.55 0.76
CA LEU A 83 6.92 -9.54 0.79
C LEU A 83 7.49 -8.16 0.37
N PRO A 84 6.62 -7.21 -0.03
CA PRO A 84 7.03 -5.82 -0.21
C PRO A 84 7.77 -5.29 1.03
N PRO A 85 8.84 -4.49 0.84
CA PRO A 85 9.59 -3.96 1.96
C PRO A 85 8.70 -3.04 2.80
N TYR A 86 8.67 -3.29 4.11
CA TYR A 86 7.98 -2.41 5.05
C TYR A 86 8.51 -0.96 4.92
N PRO A 87 7.64 0.08 4.90
CA PRO A 87 6.24 0.09 5.32
C PRO A 87 5.19 -0.21 4.23
N ILE A 88 5.59 -0.65 3.03
CA ILE A 88 4.67 -0.93 1.93
C ILE A 88 3.71 -2.08 2.32
N CYS A 89 2.42 -1.86 2.11
CA CYS A 89 1.39 -2.82 2.43
C CYS A 89 1.29 -3.90 1.34
N PRO A 90 1.45 -5.19 1.66
CA PRO A 90 1.15 -6.26 0.73
C PRO A 90 -0.35 -6.36 0.46
N PRO A 91 -0.78 -7.00 -0.65
CA PRO A 91 -2.18 -7.29 -0.88
C PRO A 91 -2.73 -8.20 0.23
N LEU A 92 -4.01 -8.00 0.58
CA LEU A 92 -4.69 -8.79 1.64
C LEU A 92 -4.79 -10.29 1.30
N ALA A 93 -4.80 -10.62 0.01
CA ALA A 93 -4.83 -11.98 -0.52
C ALA A 93 -4.05 -12.10 -1.84
N GLY A 94 -3.72 -13.32 -2.24
CA GLY A 94 -3.08 -13.59 -3.53
C GLY A 94 -1.56 -13.50 -3.49
N LYS A 95 -0.96 -13.24 -4.66
CA LYS A 95 0.49 -13.21 -4.85
C LYS A 95 1.12 -12.11 -3.99
N SER A 96 2.24 -12.41 -3.33
CA SER A 96 2.95 -11.48 -2.45
C SER A 96 2.16 -11.07 -1.19
N SER A 97 1.11 -11.82 -0.83
CA SER A 97 0.42 -11.69 0.44
C SER A 97 1.02 -12.64 1.49
N PRO A 98 1.17 -12.23 2.76
CA PRO A 98 1.55 -13.14 3.85
C PRO A 98 0.57 -14.31 4.01
N THR A 99 -0.68 -14.15 3.56
CA THR A 99 -1.66 -15.25 3.55
C THR A 99 -1.23 -16.41 2.65
N GLN A 100 -0.57 -16.15 1.52
CA GLN A 100 -0.08 -17.18 0.60
C GLN A 100 0.91 -18.13 1.28
N LEU A 101 1.78 -17.60 2.15
CA LEU A 101 2.75 -18.38 2.92
C LEU A 101 2.05 -19.40 3.84
N THR A 102 0.83 -19.07 4.29
CA THR A 102 0.01 -19.99 5.10
C THR A 102 -0.62 -21.13 4.31
N HIS A 103 -0.54 -21.14 2.97
CA HIS A 103 -1.17 -22.17 2.12
C HIS A 103 -0.18 -23.18 1.54
N VAL A 104 1.13 -22.99 1.71
CA VAL A 104 2.16 -23.88 1.14
C VAL A 104 2.19 -25.26 1.82
N CYS A 105 2.52 -25.30 3.11
CA CYS A 105 2.50 -26.52 3.91
C CYS A 105 2.15 -26.22 5.37
N ARG A 106 1.94 -27.25 6.20
CA ARG A 106 1.60 -27.07 7.62
C ARG A 106 2.69 -26.32 8.38
N HIS A 107 3.96 -26.65 8.13
CA HIS A 107 5.08 -26.02 8.81
C HIS A 107 5.18 -24.52 8.49
N TRP A 108 5.08 -24.15 7.20
CA TRP A 108 5.06 -22.74 6.78
C TRP A 108 3.88 -21.97 7.36
N ARG A 109 2.70 -22.61 7.44
CA ARG A 109 1.55 -22.02 8.12
C ARG A 109 1.84 -21.71 9.58
N GLU A 110 2.43 -22.64 10.32
CA GLU A 110 2.79 -22.43 11.73
C GLU A 110 3.82 -21.29 11.89
N ILE A 111 4.84 -21.23 11.03
CA ILE A 111 5.84 -20.16 11.03
C ILE A 111 5.21 -18.80 10.69
N ALA A 112 4.46 -18.72 9.58
CA ALA A 112 3.86 -17.47 9.13
C ALA A 112 2.86 -16.91 10.16
N LEU A 113 2.05 -17.77 10.77
CA LEU A 113 1.09 -17.36 11.82
C LEU A 113 1.78 -16.93 13.12
N SER A 114 2.96 -17.47 13.42
CA SER A 114 3.74 -17.14 14.62
C SER A 114 4.73 -15.99 14.41
N THR A 115 4.80 -15.39 13.23
CA THR A 115 5.71 -14.29 12.88
C THR A 115 4.93 -12.97 12.73
N PRO A 116 4.84 -12.12 13.77
CA PRO A 116 3.96 -10.94 13.76
C PRO A 116 4.36 -9.87 12.74
N SER A 117 5.65 -9.76 12.40
CA SER A 117 6.16 -8.77 11.45
C SER A 117 5.58 -8.93 10.03
N LEU A 118 5.12 -10.12 9.65
CA LEU A 118 4.48 -10.38 8.36
C LEU A 118 3.10 -9.71 8.22
N TRP A 119 2.47 -9.38 9.34
CA TRP A 119 1.08 -8.92 9.40
C TRP A 119 0.95 -7.44 9.77
N ARG A 120 2.07 -6.71 9.86
CA ARG A 120 2.12 -5.36 10.44
C ARG A 120 1.86 -4.22 9.46
N ALA A 121 1.82 -4.48 8.15
CA ALA A 121 1.47 -3.51 7.13
C ALA A 121 0.12 -3.92 6.51
N ILE A 122 -0.87 -3.04 6.54
CA ILE A 122 -2.26 -3.39 6.24
C ILE A 122 -2.87 -2.31 5.33
N THR A 123 -3.32 -2.71 4.15
CA THR A 123 -4.24 -1.91 3.34
C THR A 123 -5.65 -2.09 3.88
N ILE A 124 -6.31 -0.99 4.17
CA ILE A 124 -7.64 -0.91 4.74
C ILE A 124 -8.59 -0.67 3.57
N PRO A 125 -9.41 -1.65 3.20
CA PRO A 125 -10.38 -1.47 2.14
C PRO A 125 -11.46 -0.47 2.61
N PRO A 126 -11.93 0.42 1.71
CA PRO A 126 -12.97 1.38 2.05
C PRO A 126 -14.34 0.70 2.27
N GLU A 127 -14.54 -0.50 1.73
CA GLU A 127 -15.78 -1.27 1.82
C GLU A 127 -15.74 -2.31 2.96
N SER A 128 -16.92 -2.67 3.49
CA SER A 128 -17.04 -3.50 4.69
C SER A 128 -16.72 -4.99 4.50
N SER A 129 -16.58 -5.48 3.26
CA SER A 129 -16.45 -6.92 2.95
C SER A 129 -15.22 -7.59 3.54
N ASP A 130 -14.15 -6.83 3.77
CA ASP A 130 -12.85 -7.36 4.18
C ASP A 130 -12.41 -6.94 5.59
N GLN A 131 -13.32 -6.39 6.40
CA GLN A 131 -13.00 -5.99 7.77
C GLN A 131 -12.51 -7.17 8.64
N ASP A 132 -13.04 -8.37 8.43
CA ASP A 132 -12.60 -9.57 9.16
C ASP A 132 -11.14 -9.94 8.87
N VAL A 133 -10.69 -9.67 7.65
CA VAL A 133 -9.29 -9.89 7.23
C VAL A 133 -8.39 -8.88 7.93
N VAL A 134 -8.76 -7.60 7.90
CA VAL A 134 -8.04 -6.52 8.61
C VAL A 134 -7.92 -6.84 10.11
N GLN A 135 -9.03 -7.24 10.76
CA GLN A 135 -9.00 -7.65 12.17
C GLN A 135 -8.07 -8.84 12.41
N THR A 136 -8.04 -9.80 11.50
CA THR A 136 -7.16 -10.96 11.61
C THR A 136 -5.69 -10.56 11.52
N TRP A 137 -5.34 -9.66 10.59
CA TRP A 137 -3.98 -9.14 10.47
C TRP A 137 -3.58 -8.30 11.68
N LEU A 138 -4.47 -7.43 12.18
CA LEU A 138 -4.27 -6.67 13.41
C LEU A 138 -3.98 -7.59 14.60
N ARG A 139 -4.74 -8.68 14.77
CA ARG A 139 -4.46 -9.68 15.82
C ARG A 139 -3.12 -10.37 15.64
N ARG A 140 -2.79 -10.81 14.42
CA ARG A 140 -1.54 -11.53 14.13
C ARG A 140 -0.29 -10.65 14.25
N SER A 141 -0.44 -9.35 13.99
CA SER A 141 0.65 -8.37 14.13
C SER A 141 1.10 -8.14 15.58
N GLY A 142 0.35 -8.64 16.57
CA GLY A 142 0.77 -8.66 17.97
C GLY A 142 1.03 -7.26 18.54
N SER A 143 2.27 -6.98 18.93
CA SER A 143 2.71 -5.67 19.44
C SER A 143 3.54 -4.87 18.42
N CYS A 144 3.70 -5.36 17.19
CA CYS A 144 4.52 -4.68 16.20
C CYS A 144 3.98 -3.27 15.88
N PRO A 145 4.84 -2.30 15.57
CA PRO A 145 4.42 -1.05 14.96
C PRO A 145 3.70 -1.31 13.63
N LEU A 146 2.70 -0.50 13.33
CA LEU A 146 1.77 -0.69 12.22
C LEU A 146 2.03 0.32 11.10
N SER A 147 1.98 -0.18 9.86
CA SER A 147 1.79 0.65 8.66
C SER A 147 0.36 0.45 8.18
N LEU A 148 -0.40 1.53 8.05
CA LEU A 148 -1.82 1.50 7.72
C LEU A 148 -2.07 2.42 6.54
N HIS A 149 -2.71 1.87 5.51
CA HIS A 149 -3.00 2.60 4.28
C HIS A 149 -4.47 2.44 3.90
N MET A 150 -5.18 3.54 3.75
CA MET A 150 -6.57 3.56 3.29
C MET A 150 -6.64 4.41 2.02
N ASP A 151 -6.93 3.75 0.91
CA ASP A 151 -7.02 4.36 -0.42
C ASP A 151 -8.37 5.06 -0.67
N LYS A 152 -8.38 5.93 -1.70
CA LYS A 152 -9.63 6.46 -2.27
C LYS A 152 -10.49 5.31 -2.79
N PRO A 153 -11.82 5.34 -2.62
CA PRO A 153 -12.67 4.29 -3.15
C PRO A 153 -12.67 4.37 -4.68
N LEU A 154 -12.49 3.24 -5.36
CA LEU A 154 -12.51 3.16 -6.83
C LEU A 154 -13.85 3.61 -7.44
N LYS A 155 -14.93 3.59 -6.65
CA LYS A 155 -16.24 4.10 -7.02
C LYS A 155 -16.59 5.24 -6.06
N LEU A 156 -16.38 6.47 -6.51
CA LEU A 156 -16.92 7.67 -5.85
C LEU A 156 -18.45 7.67 -6.00
N THR A 157 -19.16 6.82 -5.25
CA THR A 157 -20.58 7.13 -5.01
C THR A 157 -20.59 8.33 -4.09
N PHE A 158 -21.07 9.48 -4.58
CA PHE A 158 -21.10 10.81 -3.95
C PHE A 158 -21.70 10.89 -2.51
N TRP A 159 -22.01 9.76 -1.86
CA TRP A 159 -22.84 9.67 -0.67
C TRP A 159 -22.30 8.71 0.42
N SER A 160 -21.25 7.93 0.16
CA SER A 160 -20.69 7.07 1.21
C SER A 160 -19.61 7.82 2.00
N ALA A 161 -19.92 8.23 3.22
CA ALA A 161 -18.91 8.73 4.15
C ALA A 161 -17.92 7.60 4.45
N ILE A 162 -16.67 7.74 4.02
CA ILE A 162 -15.60 6.84 4.41
C ILE A 162 -15.20 7.21 5.82
N ARG A 163 -15.42 6.27 6.75
CA ARG A 163 -15.04 6.41 8.16
C ARG A 163 -13.87 5.51 8.46
N VAL A 164 -12.98 5.98 9.33
CA VAL A 164 -11.89 5.15 9.84
C VAL A 164 -12.49 4.07 10.75
N PRO A 165 -12.29 2.77 10.46
CA PRO A 165 -12.84 1.71 11.29
C PRO A 165 -12.34 1.79 12.75
N GLU A 166 -13.25 1.71 13.71
CA GLU A 166 -12.95 1.81 15.16
C GLU A 166 -11.88 0.80 15.62
N VAL A 167 -11.85 -0.38 14.99
CA VAL A 167 -10.85 -1.42 15.28
C VAL A 167 -9.41 -0.94 15.03
N ILE A 168 -9.22 0.00 14.10
CA ILE A 168 -7.92 0.55 13.76
C ILE A 168 -7.53 1.62 14.76
N VAL A 169 -8.48 2.50 15.12
CA VAL A 169 -8.33 3.55 16.14
C VAL A 169 -7.94 2.95 17.50
N THR A 170 -8.50 1.79 17.84
CA THR A 170 -8.17 1.06 19.08
C THR A 170 -6.67 0.70 19.17
N HIS A 171 -5.97 0.61 18.03
CA HIS A 171 -4.54 0.29 17.96
C HIS A 171 -3.63 1.51 17.74
N ARG A 172 -4.14 2.74 17.93
CA ARG A 172 -3.40 4.01 17.65
C ARG A 172 -2.00 4.10 18.24
N ALA A 173 -1.78 3.54 19.42
CA ALA A 173 -0.48 3.58 20.09
C ALA A 173 0.63 2.86 19.30
N ARG A 174 0.25 2.02 18.34
CA ARG A 174 1.15 1.22 17.51
C ARG A 174 1.37 1.83 16.12
N TRP A 175 0.67 2.90 15.74
CA TRP A 175 0.79 3.48 14.40
C TRP A 175 2.20 4.07 14.21
N GLU A 176 2.90 3.62 13.17
CA GLU A 176 4.22 4.14 12.77
C GLU A 176 4.13 4.88 11.43
N TYR A 177 3.37 4.34 10.48
CA TYR A 177 3.05 4.96 9.19
C TYR A 177 1.55 4.92 8.99
N LEU A 178 0.97 6.07 8.66
CA LEU A 178 -0.46 6.21 8.50
C LEU A 178 -0.77 6.99 7.23
N SER A 179 -1.56 6.42 6.34
CA SER A 179 -2.10 7.10 5.17
C SER A 179 -3.61 6.93 5.16
N LEU A 180 -4.34 8.03 5.26
CA LEU A 180 -5.80 8.04 5.30
C LEU A 180 -6.36 8.93 4.21
N TYR A 181 -7.34 8.40 3.49
CA TYR A 181 -8.27 9.18 2.71
C TYR A 181 -9.55 9.41 3.51
N LEU A 182 -9.94 10.67 3.69
CA LEU A 182 -11.13 11.10 4.43
C LEU A 182 -12.02 11.93 3.51
N TRP A 183 -13.33 11.70 3.53
CA TRP A 183 -14.28 12.44 2.71
C TRP A 183 -15.05 13.46 3.54
N ASN A 184 -14.91 14.75 3.21
CA ASN A 184 -15.84 15.83 3.60
C ASN A 184 -16.08 16.09 5.11
N GLN A 185 -15.31 15.54 6.06
CA GLN A 185 -15.54 15.85 7.48
C GLN A 185 -14.28 15.93 8.36
N CYS A 186 -14.06 17.11 8.95
CA CYS A 186 -13.17 17.29 10.11
C CYS A 186 -13.62 16.45 11.32
N SER A 187 -14.87 15.97 11.37
CA SER A 187 -15.36 15.11 12.45
C SER A 187 -14.70 13.73 12.45
N ASP A 188 -14.38 13.17 11.28
CA ASP A 188 -13.67 11.89 11.17
C ASP A 188 -12.21 12.03 11.64
N LEU A 189 -11.61 13.22 11.47
CA LEU A 189 -10.33 13.55 12.10
C LEU A 189 -10.43 13.57 13.63
N LEU A 190 -11.57 13.97 14.21
CA LEU A 190 -11.78 13.92 15.66
C LEU A 190 -11.82 12.49 16.20
N GLU A 191 -12.30 11.53 15.41
CA GLU A 191 -12.41 10.12 15.82
C GLU A 191 -11.04 9.45 15.99
N ILE A 192 -10.05 9.87 15.20
CA ILE A 192 -8.69 9.33 15.26
C ILE A 192 -7.80 10.06 16.28
N ILE A 193 -8.32 11.06 17.00
CA ILE A 193 -7.55 11.84 17.97
C ILE A 193 -7.05 10.97 19.12
N GLY A 194 -5.77 11.15 19.45
CA GLY A 194 -5.16 10.64 20.67
C GLY A 194 -3.64 10.55 20.56
N PRO A 195 -2.96 10.06 21.61
CA PRO A 195 -1.52 9.84 21.59
C PRO A 195 -1.11 8.86 20.51
N MET A 196 -0.15 9.26 19.68
CA MET A 196 0.45 8.48 18.60
C MET A 196 1.97 8.41 18.80
N PRO A 197 2.44 7.72 19.87
CA PRO A 197 3.82 7.80 20.33
C PRO A 197 4.84 7.28 19.32
N LEU A 198 4.45 6.38 18.42
CA LEU A 198 5.35 5.77 17.43
C LEU A 198 5.26 6.39 16.03
N LEU A 199 4.33 7.32 15.79
CA LEU A 199 4.04 7.82 14.46
C LEU A 199 5.24 8.59 13.90
N ARG A 200 5.72 8.17 12.73
CA ARG A 200 6.84 8.78 12.00
C ARG A 200 6.41 9.51 10.76
N GLU A 201 5.41 8.97 10.07
CA GLU A 201 4.89 9.51 8.83
C GLU A 201 3.37 9.47 8.81
N MET A 202 2.78 10.58 8.37
CA MET A 202 1.34 10.72 8.21
C MET A 202 1.02 11.32 6.84
N LYS A 203 0.21 10.62 6.05
CA LYS A 203 -0.44 11.14 4.85
C LYS A 203 -1.93 11.29 5.12
N LEU A 204 -2.44 12.50 4.92
CA LEU A 204 -3.85 12.84 5.03
C LEU A 204 -4.31 13.39 3.68
N ASP A 205 -5.29 12.73 3.10
CA ASP A 205 -5.92 13.13 1.84
C ASP A 205 -7.40 13.41 2.15
N VAL A 206 -7.81 14.66 2.02
CA VAL A 206 -9.15 15.12 2.42
C VAL A 206 -9.92 15.54 1.19
N GLY A 207 -10.75 14.63 0.67
CA GLY A 207 -11.53 14.88 -0.55
C GLY A 207 -12.56 16.00 -0.36
N ARG A 208 -12.63 16.94 -1.32
CA ARG A 208 -13.69 17.96 -1.39
C ARG A 208 -14.89 17.53 -2.22
N ASP A 209 -16.04 18.05 -1.79
CA ASP A 209 -17.20 18.24 -2.66
C ASP A 209 -17.08 19.65 -3.27
N TRP A 210 -16.83 19.75 -4.57
CA TRP A 210 -16.58 21.02 -5.27
C TRP A 210 -17.76 22.00 -5.14
N ASP A 211 -18.96 21.49 -4.83
CA ASP A 211 -20.21 22.26 -4.74
C ASP A 211 -20.49 22.88 -3.35
N ARG A 212 -19.70 22.57 -2.31
CA ARG A 212 -19.95 23.05 -0.93
C ARG A 212 -18.82 23.92 -0.37
N TRP A 213 -18.79 25.18 -0.82
CA TRP A 213 -17.92 26.27 -0.35
C TRP A 213 -18.07 26.70 1.13
N HIS A 214 -18.59 25.85 2.02
CA HIS A 214 -18.97 26.26 3.38
C HIS A 214 -18.48 25.33 4.48
N CYS A 215 -17.19 25.01 4.51
CA CYS A 215 -16.54 24.60 5.76
C CYS A 215 -16.09 25.84 6.55
N THR A 216 -17.04 26.59 7.11
CA THR A 216 -16.81 27.78 7.96
C THR A 216 -16.65 27.44 9.45
N HIS A 217 -16.00 26.32 9.78
CA HIS A 217 -15.75 25.98 11.18
C HIS A 217 -14.26 25.70 11.39
N SER A 218 -13.50 26.78 11.61
CA SER A 218 -12.21 26.75 12.30
C SER A 218 -12.46 26.23 13.72
N THR A 219 -12.39 24.91 13.88
CA THR A 219 -12.19 24.32 15.20
C THR A 219 -10.70 24.03 15.28
N THR A 220 -9.99 24.79 16.08
CA THR A 220 -8.57 24.52 16.35
C THR A 220 -8.47 23.21 17.13
N VAL A 221 -8.00 22.15 16.47
CA VAL A 221 -7.81 20.83 17.09
C VAL A 221 -6.36 20.74 17.53
N THR A 222 -6.06 21.04 18.78
CA THR A 222 -4.67 21.09 19.32
C THR A 222 -4.07 19.73 19.68
N VAL A 223 -4.70 18.61 19.29
CA VAL A 223 -4.53 17.32 20.00
C VAL A 223 -3.52 16.36 19.35
N PHE A 224 -2.96 16.67 18.17
CA PHE A 224 -1.89 15.85 17.57
C PHE A 224 -0.49 16.14 18.16
N CYS A 225 -0.41 16.99 19.19
CA CYS A 225 0.83 17.32 19.90
C CYS A 225 1.50 16.11 20.59
N GLU A 226 0.84 14.95 20.66
CA GLU A 226 1.36 13.72 21.26
C GLU A 226 1.94 12.73 20.22
N ALA A 227 2.58 13.25 19.17
CA ALA A 227 3.33 12.48 18.17
C ALA A 227 4.82 12.91 18.12
N PRO A 228 5.63 12.58 19.14
CA PRO A 228 7.01 13.11 19.30
C PRO A 228 8.00 12.63 18.23
N HIS A 229 7.66 11.55 17.52
CA HIS A 229 8.49 10.94 16.49
C HIS A 229 8.05 11.31 15.06
N LEU A 230 7.01 12.14 14.89
CA LEU A 230 6.54 12.55 13.57
C LEU A 230 7.61 13.39 12.88
N ARG A 231 8.02 12.99 11.67
CA ARG A 231 9.07 13.66 10.88
C ARG A 231 8.62 13.95 9.46
N SER A 232 7.73 13.13 8.91
CA SER A 232 7.21 13.28 7.55
C SER A 232 5.71 13.49 7.57
N MET A 233 5.23 14.46 6.80
CA MET A 233 3.81 14.73 6.68
C MET A 233 3.43 15.05 5.24
N THR A 234 2.33 14.47 4.78
CA THR A 234 1.74 14.77 3.48
C THR A 234 0.29 15.16 3.67
N PHE A 235 -0.08 16.32 3.13
CA PHE A 235 -1.47 16.77 3.03
C PHE A 235 -1.86 16.91 1.58
N VAL A 236 -3.03 16.38 1.24
CA VAL A 236 -3.62 16.43 -0.10
C VAL A 236 -5.02 17.02 0.04
N GLU A 237 -5.29 18.08 -0.72
CA GLU A 237 -6.58 18.78 -0.85
C GLU A 237 -7.06 19.57 0.41
N HIS A 238 -7.06 20.92 0.24
CA HIS A 238 -8.01 21.95 0.73
C HIS A 238 -8.22 22.31 2.23
N THR A 239 -8.10 23.63 2.47
CA THR A 239 -8.26 24.42 3.72
C THR A 239 -7.85 23.70 4.98
N PHE A 240 -6.64 24.03 5.44
CA PHE A 240 -6.08 23.46 6.65
C PHE A 240 -6.97 23.85 7.84
N PRO A 241 -7.65 22.90 8.52
CA PRO A 241 -8.22 23.21 9.83
C PRO A 241 -7.03 23.61 10.70
N SER A 242 -7.18 24.51 11.68
CA SER A 242 -6.06 24.86 12.57
C SER A 242 -5.69 23.64 13.46
N ILE A 243 -4.99 22.65 12.88
CA ILE A 243 -4.65 21.40 13.53
C ILE A 243 -3.28 21.58 14.20
N GLY A 244 -3.24 21.37 15.51
CA GLY A 244 -2.03 21.40 16.32
C GLY A 244 -1.22 20.12 16.15
N PHE A 245 -0.59 19.97 14.99
CA PHE A 245 0.53 19.04 14.80
C PHE A 245 1.82 19.68 15.33
N PRO A 246 2.83 18.87 15.70
CA PRO A 246 4.14 19.38 16.09
C PRO A 246 4.94 19.78 14.83
N TRP A 247 4.53 20.85 14.15
CA TRP A 247 5.12 21.33 12.89
C TRP A 247 6.63 21.54 12.94
N SER A 248 7.11 22.05 14.08
CA SER A 248 8.51 22.43 14.25
C SER A 248 9.49 21.25 14.26
N GLN A 249 9.05 20.01 14.48
CA GLN A 249 9.93 18.82 14.43
C GLN A 249 9.91 18.11 13.07
N LEU A 250 9.08 18.56 12.11
CA LEU A 250 9.02 17.95 10.78
C LEU A 250 10.31 18.24 10.00
N THR A 251 10.75 17.23 9.26
CA THR A 251 11.91 17.30 8.34
C THR A 251 11.49 17.13 6.89
N SER A 252 10.33 16.51 6.64
CA SER A 252 9.74 16.35 5.32
C SER A 252 8.28 16.79 5.35
N LEU A 253 7.88 17.66 4.42
CA LEU A 253 6.50 18.13 4.30
C LEU A 253 6.09 18.20 2.84
N SER A 254 4.98 17.56 2.50
CA SER A 254 4.32 17.67 1.20
C SER A 254 2.94 18.31 1.38
N LEU A 255 2.70 19.44 0.71
CA LEU A 255 1.42 20.16 0.71
C LEU A 255 0.90 20.21 -0.73
N LEU A 256 -0.08 19.37 -1.04
CA LEU A 256 -0.61 19.22 -2.39
C LEU A 256 -2.01 19.83 -2.46
N TRP A 257 -2.23 20.72 -3.44
CA TRP A 257 -3.51 21.43 -3.64
C TRP A 257 -3.93 22.22 -2.40
N ILE A 258 -3.02 23.09 -1.93
CA ILE A 258 -3.21 23.98 -0.78
C ILE A 258 -3.26 25.45 -1.21
N ASP A 259 -4.06 26.26 -0.53
CA ASP A 259 -4.06 27.72 -0.75
C ASP A 259 -2.69 28.31 -0.38
N VAL A 260 -2.21 29.28 -1.17
CA VAL A 260 -0.88 29.89 -0.97
C VAL A 260 -0.74 30.55 0.41
N ASN A 261 -1.81 31.13 0.96
CA ASN A 261 -1.78 31.78 2.27
C ASN A 261 -1.68 30.75 3.40
N ASP A 262 -2.49 29.68 3.33
CA ASP A 262 -2.44 28.56 4.28
C ASP A 262 -1.07 27.88 4.23
N CYS A 263 -0.54 27.67 3.03
CA CYS A 263 0.80 27.13 2.82
C CYS A 263 1.86 28.00 3.51
N SER A 264 1.80 29.31 3.32
CA SER A 264 2.74 30.26 3.91
C SER A 264 2.67 30.26 5.44
N GLU A 265 1.47 30.21 6.01
CA GLU A 265 1.28 30.15 7.48
C GLU A 265 1.87 28.86 8.07
N LEU A 266 1.68 27.72 7.41
CA LEU A 266 2.24 26.44 7.85
C LEU A 266 3.77 26.40 7.71
N LEU A 267 4.30 26.89 6.59
CA LEU A 267 5.74 26.89 6.34
C LEU A 267 6.50 27.76 7.37
N GLN A 268 5.89 28.82 7.90
CA GLN A 268 6.47 29.60 9.00
C GLN A 268 6.67 28.79 10.30
N GLN A 269 5.90 27.73 10.51
CA GLN A 269 5.97 26.89 11.72
C GLN A 269 6.98 25.73 11.58
N THR A 270 7.53 25.51 10.39
CA THR A 270 8.27 24.29 10.03
C THR A 270 9.77 24.54 9.81
N VAL A 271 10.40 25.18 10.80
CA VAL A 271 11.79 25.67 10.73
C VAL A 271 12.88 24.59 10.55
N ASN A 272 12.55 23.31 10.78
CA ASN A 272 13.48 22.19 10.67
C ASN A 272 13.33 21.36 9.38
N LEU A 273 12.54 21.85 8.41
CA LEU A 273 12.38 21.15 7.13
C LEU A 273 13.70 21.02 6.37
N VAL A 274 13.87 19.83 5.81
CA VAL A 274 14.97 19.45 4.90
C VAL A 274 14.41 19.21 3.50
N HIS A 275 13.22 18.60 3.41
CA HIS A 275 12.51 18.36 2.16
C HIS A 275 11.13 19.01 2.21
N CYS A 276 10.79 19.77 1.17
CA CYS A 276 9.47 20.38 1.03
C CYS A 276 8.97 20.22 -0.40
N LYS A 277 7.76 19.69 -0.54
CA LYS A 277 7.05 19.59 -1.81
C LYS A 277 5.75 20.38 -1.71
N VAL A 278 5.50 21.28 -2.63
CA VAL A 278 4.32 22.13 -2.62
C VAL A 278 3.68 22.16 -4.00
N CYS A 279 2.36 22.05 -4.02
CA CYS A 279 1.51 22.31 -5.18
C CYS A 279 0.46 23.34 -4.76
N PRO A 280 0.82 24.64 -4.74
CA PRO A 280 -0.10 25.68 -4.33
C PRO A 280 -1.14 25.98 -5.43
N PHE A 281 -2.30 26.48 -5.02
CA PHE A 281 -3.24 27.17 -5.90
C PHE A 281 -3.60 28.53 -5.29
N ASP A 282 -3.84 29.51 -6.13
CA ASP A 282 -4.19 30.86 -5.71
C ASP A 282 -5.71 31.08 -5.82
N THR A 283 -6.33 31.59 -4.77
CA THR A 283 -7.77 31.90 -4.76
C THR A 283 -8.06 33.40 -4.70
N VAL A 284 -7.07 34.24 -4.37
CA VAL A 284 -7.26 35.67 -4.09
C VAL A 284 -6.00 36.46 -4.46
N ASP A 285 -6.17 37.57 -5.18
CA ASP A 285 -5.17 38.56 -5.62
C ASP A 285 -4.46 39.33 -4.46
N ASP A 286 -4.22 38.69 -3.32
CA ASP A 286 -3.56 39.29 -2.15
C ASP A 286 -2.05 39.05 -2.23
N ALA A 287 -1.27 40.14 -2.18
CA ALA A 287 0.19 40.10 -2.24
C ALA A 287 0.78 39.26 -1.09
N ILE A 288 1.66 38.31 -1.43
CA ILE A 288 2.29 37.41 -0.46
C ILE A 288 3.44 38.17 0.23
N GLU A 289 3.15 38.87 1.33
CA GLU A 289 4.14 39.72 2.01
C GLU A 289 5.08 38.97 2.99
N ARG A 290 5.12 37.64 2.99
CA ARG A 290 5.72 36.85 4.08
C ARG A 290 7.02 36.17 3.70
N ASP A 291 8.13 36.59 4.30
CA ASP A 291 9.42 35.88 4.21
C ASP A 291 9.33 34.46 4.82
N LEU A 292 9.50 33.42 4.01
CA LEU A 292 9.53 32.02 4.43
C LEU A 292 10.96 31.59 4.76
N ARG A 293 11.34 31.68 6.04
CA ARG A 293 12.68 31.33 6.53
C ARG A 293 12.79 29.83 6.84
N LEU A 294 13.39 29.08 5.92
CA LEU A 294 13.62 27.63 6.05
C LEU A 294 15.13 27.34 5.95
N PRO A 295 15.89 27.55 7.04
CA PRO A 295 17.36 27.58 7.00
C PRO A 295 18.02 26.21 6.74
N ARG A 296 17.29 25.12 6.94
CA ARG A 296 17.76 23.73 6.77
C ARG A 296 17.24 23.06 5.51
N LEU A 297 16.46 23.78 4.69
CA LEU A 297 15.83 23.19 3.52
C LEU A 297 16.89 22.87 2.47
N GLU A 298 17.02 21.60 2.13
CA GLU A 298 17.95 21.08 1.14
C GLU A 298 17.25 20.78 -0.19
N SER A 299 15.97 20.38 -0.16
CA SER A 299 15.16 20.11 -1.35
C SER A 299 13.84 20.87 -1.30
N LEU A 300 13.56 21.66 -2.36
CA LEU A 300 12.29 22.32 -2.58
C LEU A 300 11.72 21.88 -3.93
N GLU A 301 10.53 21.32 -3.93
CA GLU A 301 9.81 20.89 -5.13
C GLU A 301 8.50 21.65 -5.26
N LEU A 302 8.42 22.52 -6.26
CA LEU A 302 7.16 23.07 -6.75
C LEU A 302 6.73 22.19 -7.95
N VAL A 303 5.57 21.56 -7.87
CA VAL A 303 5.14 20.59 -8.90
C VAL A 303 4.27 21.24 -9.96
N GLN A 304 3.22 21.91 -9.50
CA GLN A 304 2.23 22.61 -10.30
C GLN A 304 1.80 23.83 -9.51
N TYR A 305 1.45 24.90 -10.22
CA TYR A 305 1.01 26.15 -9.62
C TYR A 305 -0.12 26.71 -10.46
N ASP A 306 -1.30 26.77 -9.86
CA ASP A 306 -2.49 27.36 -10.47
C ASP A 306 -2.68 28.75 -9.85
N GLY A 307 -1.83 29.69 -10.28
CA GLY A 307 -1.78 31.07 -9.77
C GLY A 307 -1.00 31.98 -10.73
N PRO A 308 -1.01 33.30 -10.51
CA PRO A 308 -0.59 34.28 -11.51
C PRO A 308 0.92 34.32 -11.80
N ASP A 309 1.78 34.07 -10.79
CA ASP A 309 3.23 33.98 -10.98
C ASP A 309 3.91 33.08 -9.92
N VAL A 310 4.44 31.93 -10.34
CA VAL A 310 5.25 31.00 -9.51
C VAL A 310 6.45 31.70 -8.88
N MET A 311 7.05 32.65 -9.58
CA MET A 311 8.27 33.32 -9.17
C MET A 311 8.04 34.33 -8.06
N GLU A 312 6.83 34.91 -7.96
CA GLU A 312 6.45 35.74 -6.82
C GLU A 312 6.43 34.89 -5.53
N PHE A 313 5.75 33.74 -5.56
CA PHE A 313 5.74 32.80 -4.44
C PHE A 313 7.15 32.28 -4.11
N LEU A 314 7.92 31.85 -5.11
CA LEU A 314 9.30 31.39 -4.91
C LEU A 314 10.19 32.50 -4.30
N GLY A 315 9.96 33.75 -4.70
CA GLY A 315 10.66 34.93 -4.20
C GLY A 315 10.54 35.15 -2.69
N THR A 316 9.51 34.59 -2.05
CA THR A 316 9.29 34.66 -0.60
C THR A 316 10.24 33.76 0.21
N PHE A 317 10.84 32.75 -0.41
CA PHE A 317 11.67 31.77 0.28
C PHE A 317 13.07 32.30 0.61
N ILE A 318 13.48 32.10 1.86
CA ILE A 318 14.85 32.31 2.35
C ILE A 318 15.41 30.94 2.75
N VAL A 319 16.08 30.30 1.79
CA VAL A 319 16.48 28.87 1.84
C VAL A 319 17.99 28.70 1.58
N PRO A 320 18.87 29.19 2.47
CA PRO A 320 20.32 29.25 2.21
C PRO A 320 21.00 27.88 2.03
N ALA A 321 20.40 26.80 2.54
CA ALA A 321 20.94 25.44 2.45
C ALA A 321 20.47 24.68 1.20
N LEU A 322 19.70 25.31 0.29
CA LEU A 322 19.06 24.62 -0.82
C LEU A 322 20.07 23.98 -1.79
N LEU A 323 19.91 22.68 -2.04
CA LEU A 323 20.74 21.88 -2.93
C LEU A 323 19.96 21.43 -4.17
N CYS A 324 18.67 21.12 -4.02
CA CYS A 324 17.79 20.65 -5.07
C CYS A 324 16.58 21.58 -5.20
N LEU A 325 16.30 22.05 -6.40
CA LEU A 325 15.13 22.88 -6.70
C LEU A 325 14.39 22.28 -7.89
N GLN A 326 13.09 22.02 -7.73
CA GLN A 326 12.18 21.75 -8.83
C GLN A 326 11.16 22.89 -8.94
N VAL A 327 10.93 23.38 -10.15
CA VAL A 327 9.96 24.44 -10.44
C VAL A 327 9.18 24.12 -11.72
N PRO A 328 7.86 24.36 -11.74
CA PRO A 328 7.09 24.31 -12.98
C PRO A 328 7.45 25.52 -13.84
N GLU A 329 7.58 25.27 -15.14
CA GLU A 329 7.69 26.26 -16.17
C GLU A 329 6.31 26.89 -16.37
N ASP A 330 6.26 28.20 -16.21
CA ASP A 330 5.07 28.99 -16.48
C ASP A 330 4.94 29.20 -17.99
N ASP A 331 3.83 28.74 -18.57
CA ASP A 331 3.55 28.85 -20.01
C ASP A 331 2.96 30.23 -20.40
N GLU A 332 2.54 31.05 -19.44
CA GLU A 332 1.96 32.38 -19.72
C GLU A 332 3.04 33.44 -20.00
N HIS A 333 4.22 33.28 -19.41
CA HIS A 333 5.29 34.28 -19.45
C HIS A 333 6.39 33.97 -20.48
N ASP A 334 7.10 35.02 -20.93
CA ASP A 334 8.28 34.86 -21.78
C ASP A 334 9.36 34.03 -21.06
N LEU A 335 9.89 33.02 -21.74
CA LEU A 335 11.01 32.19 -21.29
C LEU A 335 12.20 33.01 -20.76
N ASP A 336 12.45 34.20 -21.32
CA ASP A 336 13.48 35.11 -20.80
C ASP A 336 13.16 35.66 -19.41
N HIS A 337 11.89 35.98 -19.16
CA HIS A 337 11.42 36.46 -17.88
C HIS A 337 11.58 35.37 -16.82
N PHE A 338 11.09 34.16 -17.09
CA PHE A 338 11.25 33.00 -16.20
C PHE A 338 12.73 32.74 -15.86
N CYS A 339 13.60 32.68 -16.87
CA CYS A 339 15.04 32.48 -16.67
C CYS A 339 15.67 33.60 -15.83
N HIS A 340 15.25 34.85 -16.02
CA HIS A 340 15.75 35.99 -15.29
C HIS A 340 15.33 35.95 -13.82
N SER A 341 14.03 35.74 -13.55
CA SER A 341 13.46 35.66 -12.21
C SER A 341 14.07 34.50 -11.41
N LEU A 342 14.21 33.32 -12.02
CA LEU A 342 14.88 32.18 -11.39
C LEU A 342 16.37 32.47 -11.09
N SER A 343 17.07 33.13 -12.01
CA SER A 343 18.47 33.54 -11.77
C SER A 343 18.57 34.54 -10.62
N ALA A 344 17.64 35.49 -10.53
CA ALA A 344 17.58 36.48 -9.47
C ALA A 344 17.29 35.83 -8.11
N PHE A 345 16.38 34.84 -8.07
CA PHE A 345 16.12 34.04 -6.88
C PHE A 345 17.36 33.29 -6.41
N ILE A 346 18.03 32.53 -7.29
CA ILE A 346 19.25 31.77 -6.94
C ILE A 346 20.34 32.72 -6.42
N ALA A 347 20.52 33.88 -7.05
CA ALA A 347 21.47 34.89 -6.61
C ALA A 347 21.10 35.50 -5.25
N LYS A 348 19.80 35.77 -5.00
CA LYS A 348 19.27 36.30 -3.74
C LYS A 348 19.50 35.35 -2.58
N VAL A 349 19.23 34.06 -2.78
CA VAL A 349 19.36 33.04 -1.73
C VAL A 349 20.82 32.68 -1.47
N GLY A 350 21.69 32.83 -2.47
CA GLY A 350 23.12 32.55 -2.35
C GLY A 350 23.45 31.08 -2.13
N CYS A 351 22.53 30.18 -2.48
CA CYS A 351 22.68 28.74 -2.32
C CYS A 351 23.63 28.14 -3.37
N LYS A 352 24.24 26.99 -3.03
CA LYS A 352 25.07 26.21 -3.96
C LYS A 352 24.24 25.10 -4.57
N LEU A 353 23.30 25.49 -5.43
CA LEU A 353 22.38 24.55 -6.05
C LEU A 353 23.16 23.47 -6.83
N GLN A 354 22.91 22.22 -6.48
CA GLN A 354 23.52 21.05 -7.12
C GLN A 354 22.62 20.48 -8.23
N GLU A 355 21.31 20.59 -8.02
CA GLU A 355 20.29 20.04 -8.91
C GLU A 355 19.17 21.05 -9.16
N LEU A 356 18.87 21.28 -10.43
CA LEU A 356 17.71 22.06 -10.89
C LEU A 356 16.87 21.19 -11.81
N ARG A 357 15.58 21.07 -11.49
CA ARG A 357 14.56 20.42 -12.33
C ARG A 357 13.56 21.46 -12.78
N ILE A 358 13.35 21.53 -14.08
CA ILE A 358 12.30 22.38 -14.66
C ILE A 358 11.26 21.42 -15.24
N THR A 359 10.03 21.52 -14.74
CA THR A 359 8.90 20.74 -15.21
C THR A 359 8.05 21.54 -16.17
N SER A 360 7.49 20.95 -17.22
CA SER A 360 6.54 21.64 -18.11
C SER A 360 5.34 20.74 -18.38
N ASP A 361 4.14 21.35 -18.41
CA ASP A 361 2.89 20.69 -18.83
C ASP A 361 2.68 20.78 -20.36
N SER A 362 3.59 21.43 -21.10
CA SER A 362 3.37 21.78 -22.51
C SER A 362 3.83 20.69 -23.50
N TYR A 363 2.90 20.17 -24.31
CA TYR A 363 3.13 19.29 -25.48
C TYR A 363 3.82 20.01 -26.68
N THR A 364 4.68 21.00 -26.46
CA THR A 364 5.08 21.92 -27.53
C THR A 364 6.33 21.48 -28.30
N ARG A 365 6.22 21.45 -29.64
CA ARG A 365 7.28 21.14 -30.65
C ARG A 365 8.59 21.97 -30.56
N ARG A 366 8.71 22.96 -29.65
CA ARG A 366 9.89 23.85 -29.47
C ARG A 366 10.81 23.44 -28.31
N GLU A 367 10.58 22.26 -27.75
CA GLU A 367 11.26 21.72 -26.57
C GLU A 367 12.80 21.74 -26.65
N LYS A 368 13.39 21.34 -27.79
CA LYS A 368 14.86 21.27 -27.94
C LYS A 368 15.54 22.63 -27.82
N ASP A 369 14.91 23.68 -28.31
CA ASP A 369 15.46 25.04 -28.24
C ASP A 369 15.35 25.60 -26.81
N ARG A 370 14.25 25.32 -26.09
CA ARG A 370 14.07 25.68 -24.67
C ARG A 370 15.13 24.99 -23.80
N VAL A 371 15.28 23.67 -23.93
CA VAL A 371 16.28 22.88 -23.18
C VAL A 371 17.71 23.37 -23.47
N ALA A 372 18.03 23.66 -24.73
CA ALA A 372 19.34 24.21 -25.11
C ALA A 372 19.58 25.61 -24.51
N ARG A 373 18.53 26.40 -24.29
CA ARG A 373 18.60 27.69 -23.63
C ARG A 373 18.82 27.56 -22.13
N TYR A 374 18.08 26.67 -21.47
CA TYR A 374 18.27 26.35 -20.05
C TYR A 374 19.68 25.87 -19.74
N ARG A 375 20.18 24.92 -20.54
CA ARG A 375 21.56 24.43 -20.41
C ARG A 375 22.61 25.52 -20.58
N ARG A 376 22.37 26.50 -21.46
CA ARG A 376 23.27 27.65 -21.63
C ARG A 376 23.21 28.60 -20.44
N LYS A 377 22.01 28.91 -19.94
CA LYS A 377 21.82 29.88 -18.85
C LYS A 377 22.29 29.34 -17.50
N PHE A 378 22.04 28.06 -17.24
CA PHE A 378 22.29 27.38 -15.96
C PHE A 378 23.45 26.39 -16.03
N ALA A 379 24.41 26.61 -16.94
CA ALA A 379 25.55 25.73 -17.17
C ALA A 379 26.44 25.49 -15.94
N SER A 380 26.38 26.37 -14.94
CA SER A 380 27.11 26.24 -13.68
C SER A 380 26.49 25.22 -12.71
N ILE A 381 25.25 24.79 -12.94
CA ILE A 381 24.54 23.83 -12.08
C ILE A 381 24.90 22.41 -12.54
N PRO A 382 25.47 21.54 -11.67
CA PRO A 382 25.97 20.22 -12.07
C PRO A 382 24.92 19.29 -12.68
N ARG A 383 23.69 19.32 -12.16
CA ARG A 383 22.58 18.47 -12.61
C ARG A 383 21.41 19.33 -13.01
N LEU A 384 21.16 19.42 -14.31
CA LEU A 384 20.01 20.12 -14.86
C LEU A 384 19.12 19.10 -15.57
N PHE A 385 17.91 18.93 -15.06
CA PHE A 385 16.89 18.09 -15.66
C PHE A 385 15.75 18.95 -16.18
N TYR A 386 15.19 18.51 -17.30
CA TYR A 386 13.95 19.01 -17.83
C TYR A 386 13.05 17.79 -18.01
N THR A 387 11.86 17.84 -17.43
CA THR A 387 10.92 16.71 -17.40
C THR A 387 9.55 17.20 -17.79
N GLU A 388 8.93 16.56 -18.78
CA GLU A 388 7.51 16.74 -19.05
C GLU A 388 6.74 16.08 -17.89
N ILE A 389 5.78 16.80 -17.30
CA ILE A 389 4.87 16.18 -16.34
C ILE A 389 3.84 15.44 -17.18
N PHE A 390 3.93 14.12 -17.18
CA PHE A 390 2.77 13.30 -17.48
C PHE A 390 1.94 13.29 -16.20
N THR A 391 0.76 13.92 -16.23
CA THR A 391 -0.22 13.73 -15.18
C THR A 391 -0.45 12.23 -15.02
N ASP A 392 -0.21 11.69 -13.82
CA ASP A 392 -0.28 10.27 -13.45
C ASP A 392 -1.72 9.68 -13.51
N GLU A 393 -2.56 10.14 -14.43
CA GLU A 393 -3.88 9.55 -14.74
C GLU A 393 -3.84 8.53 -15.90
N GLU A 394 -2.70 8.36 -16.60
CA GLU A 394 -2.57 7.37 -17.70
C GLU A 394 -1.40 6.38 -17.51
N CYS A 395 -1.14 5.94 -16.29
CA CYS A 395 -0.38 4.70 -16.04
C CYS A 395 -1.33 3.52 -15.71
N GLU A 396 -2.38 3.35 -16.51
CA GLU A 396 -3.10 2.08 -16.61
C GLU A 396 -3.11 1.60 -18.07
N ILE A 397 -2.33 0.54 -18.31
CA ILE A 397 -2.53 -0.48 -19.34
C ILE A 397 -2.45 -0.02 -20.81
N THR A 398 -1.27 -0.14 -21.39
CA THR A 398 -1.14 -0.62 -22.77
C THR A 398 -0.29 -1.89 -22.75
N SER A 399 -0.94 -3.01 -22.44
CA SER A 399 -0.45 -4.31 -22.87
C SER A 399 -0.85 -4.51 -24.31
N ASP A 400 0.16 -4.66 -25.16
CA ASP A 400 0.14 -5.13 -26.55
C ASP A 400 -1.04 -6.06 -26.88
N GLU A 401 -1.96 -5.58 -27.74
CA GLU A 401 -2.75 -6.40 -28.68
C GLU A 401 -2.99 -5.57 -29.95
N ASP A 402 -1.94 -5.36 -30.74
CA ASP A 402 -2.05 -5.18 -32.19
C ASP A 402 -1.64 -6.51 -32.83
N GLU A 403 -2.60 -7.22 -33.41
CA GLU A 403 -2.47 -8.03 -34.64
C GLU A 403 -3.78 -8.80 -34.83
N ASP A 404 -4.67 -8.27 -35.67
CA ASP A 404 -5.39 -9.01 -36.72
C ASP A 404 -6.52 -8.13 -37.32
N GLU A 405 -6.12 -7.16 -38.15
CA GLU A 405 -6.91 -6.80 -39.33
C GLU A 405 -6.27 -7.51 -40.52
N ASP A 406 -6.91 -8.58 -41.02
CA ASP A 406 -6.78 -9.00 -42.40
C ASP A 406 -8.08 -9.71 -42.86
N GLU A 407 -8.69 -9.11 -43.88
CA GLU A 407 -9.44 -9.73 -44.99
C GLU A 407 -10.74 -10.51 -44.70
N GLU A 408 -11.91 -9.86 -44.86
CA GLU A 408 -12.84 -9.99 -46.03
C GLU A 408 -14.15 -9.21 -45.84
#